data_AF-A0A7W1KSX1-F1
#
_entry.id   AF-A0A7W1KSX1-F1
#
_cell.length_a   1.000
_cell.length_b   1.000
_cell.length_c   1.000
_cell.angle_alpha   90.00
_cell.angle_beta   90.00
_cell.angle_gamma   90.00
#
_symmetry.space_group_name_H-M   'P 1'
#
loop_
_entity.id
_entity.type
_entity.pdbx_description
1 polymer ?
#
loop_
_entity_poly.entity_id
_entity_poly.type
_entity_poly.pdbx_seq_one_letter_code
_entity_poly.pdbx_strand_id
1 'polypeptide(L)' 'MGREKLDTYTPTGRHDFMHNKILLVDDTVITASCNFSRSAQFNAETILFIESAALAETYSVHIDKLMQKYGVPR' A
#
# COMPACT_ATOMS: atom_id res chain seq x y z
N MET A 1 15.89 13.32 11.96
CA MET A 1 14.50 13.29 11.45
C MET A 1 13.86 12.05 12.06
N GLY A 2 12.94 12.23 13.01
CA GLY A 2 12.38 11.11 13.79
C GLY A 2 11.49 10.23 12.92
N ARG A 3 11.55 8.90 13.11
CA ARG A 3 10.58 7.99 12.52
C ARG A 3 9.22 8.27 13.16
N GLU A 4 8.30 8.85 12.41
CA GLU A 4 6.89 8.89 12.83
C GLU A 4 6.41 7.44 12.93
N LYS A 5 5.94 7.06 14.12
CA LYS A 5 5.45 5.71 14.39
C LYS A 5 4.03 5.63 13.83
N LEU A 6 3.72 4.59 13.05
CA LEU A 6 2.31 4.25 12.82
C LEU A 6 1.65 3.96 14.17
N ASP A 7 0.38 4.35 14.29
CA ASP A 7 -0.41 4.10 15.48
C ASP A 7 -0.41 2.59 15.76
N THR A 8 -0.26 2.21 17.04
CA THR A 8 -0.45 0.81 17.45
C THR A 8 -1.93 0.60 17.66
N TYR A 9 -2.46 -0.56 17.23
CA TYR A 9 -3.88 -0.85 17.39
C TYR A 9 -4.31 -0.75 18.86
N THR A 10 -5.37 0.02 19.08
CA THR A 10 -6.12 0.05 20.35
C THR A 10 -7.62 0.11 20.03
N PRO A 11 -8.50 -0.47 20.86
CA PRO A 11 -9.93 -0.50 20.57
C PRO A 11 -10.57 0.90 20.46
N THR A 12 -10.02 1.88 21.16
CA THR A 12 -10.56 3.25 21.26
C THR A 12 -9.66 4.31 20.63
N GLY A 13 -8.48 3.94 20.12
CA GLY A 13 -7.55 4.89 19.53
C GLY A 13 -7.86 5.21 18.07
N ARG A 14 -7.08 6.13 17.52
CA ARG A 14 -7.14 6.48 16.10
C ARG A 14 -6.55 5.35 15.26
N HIS A 15 -7.25 4.94 14.20
CA HIS A 15 -6.84 3.84 13.32
C HIS A 15 -6.23 4.39 12.04
N ASP A 16 -5.12 5.11 12.17
CA ASP A 16 -4.35 5.66 11.04
C ASP A 16 -3.29 4.65 10.57
N PHE A 17 -3.76 3.60 9.91
CA PHE A 17 -2.91 2.53 9.39
C PHE A 17 -2.66 2.69 7.89
N MET A 18 -1.53 2.15 7.42
CA MET A 18 -1.22 2.05 5.99
C MET A 18 -2.31 1.25 5.28
N HIS A 19 -3.11 1.91 4.43
CA HIS A 19 -4.30 1.31 3.80
C HIS A 19 -4.12 0.98 2.30
N ASN A 20 -2.94 1.23 1.75
CA ASN A 20 -2.65 0.95 0.36
C ASN A 20 -2.54 -0.57 0.13
N LYS A 21 -3.24 -1.09 -0.87
CA LYS A 21 -3.05 -2.45 -1.39
C LYS A 21 -2.63 -2.35 -2.84
N ILE A 22 -1.32 -2.29 -3.04
CA ILE A 22 -0.70 -2.00 -4.32
C ILE A 22 0.36 -3.06 -4.60
N LEU A 23 0.42 -3.53 -5.85
CA LEU A 23 1.56 -4.25 -6.40
C LEU A 23 2.08 -3.47 -7.62
N LEU A 24 3.40 -3.36 -7.71
CA LEU A 24 4.11 -2.85 -8.88
C LEU A 24 4.81 -4.04 -9.54
N VAL A 25 4.54 -4.30 -10.81
CA VAL A 25 5.18 -5.37 -11.59
C VAL A 25 5.59 -4.81 -12.95
N ASP A 26 6.88 -4.60 -13.14
CA ASP A 26 7.43 -3.88 -14.29
C ASP A 26 6.66 -2.57 -14.54
N ASP A 27 6.03 -2.41 -15.71
CA ASP A 27 5.24 -1.24 -16.10
C ASP A 27 3.75 -1.32 -15.73
N THR A 28 3.37 -2.27 -14.88
CA THR A 28 1.98 -2.52 -14.46
C THR A 28 1.75 -2.18 -12.99
N VAL A 29 0.70 -1.41 -12.73
CA VAL A 29 0.18 -1.15 -11.38
C VAL A 29 -1.07 -1.99 -11.16
N ILE A 30 -1.05 -2.80 -10.10
CA ILE A 30 -2.23 -3.50 -9.61
C ILE A 30 -2.64 -2.84 -8.29
N THR A 31 -3.86 -2.29 -8.25
CA THR A 31 -4.40 -1.64 -7.04
C THR A 31 -5.80 -2.15 -6.77
N ALA A 32 -6.18 -2.20 -5.49
CA ALA A 32 -7.44 -2.81 -5.09
C ALA A 32 -8.03 -2.21 -3.82
N SER A 33 -9.34 -2.38 -3.65
CA SER A 33 -10.00 -2.20 -2.35
C SER A 33 -9.72 -3.37 -1.40
N CYS A 34 -9.46 -4.57 -1.94
CA CYS A 34 -9.25 -5.77 -1.16
C CYS A 34 -7.88 -5.85 -0.47
N ASN A 35 -7.86 -6.40 0.74
CA ASN A 35 -6.65 -6.90 1.37
C ASN A 35 -6.19 -8.23 0.72
N PHE A 36 -4.89 -8.52 0.73
CA PHE A 36 -4.32 -9.81 0.30
C PHE A 36 -4.66 -10.94 1.29
N SER A 37 -5.92 -11.36 1.28
CA SER A 37 -6.50 -12.24 2.28
C SER A 37 -7.53 -13.18 1.66
N ARG A 38 -7.78 -14.32 2.30
CA ARG A 38 -8.77 -15.30 1.83
C ARG A 38 -10.20 -14.73 1.83
N SER A 39 -10.50 -13.81 2.75
CA SER A 39 -11.80 -13.12 2.83
C SER A 39 -12.11 -12.23 1.62
N ALA A 40 -11.09 -11.77 0.89
CA ALA A 40 -11.30 -10.95 -0.31
C ALA A 40 -12.13 -11.68 -1.39
N GLN A 41 -12.17 -13.01 -1.39
CA GLN A 41 -12.96 -13.80 -2.33
C GLN A 41 -14.47 -13.70 -2.10
N PHE A 42 -14.90 -13.27 -0.91
CA PHE A 42 -16.31 -13.22 -0.51
C PHE A 42 -16.83 -11.80 -0.33
N ASN A 43 -15.94 -10.81 -0.33
CA ASN A 43 -16.31 -9.40 -0.24
C ASN A 43 -16.59 -8.82 -1.63
N ALA A 44 -17.44 -7.79 -1.69
CA ALA A 44 -17.63 -6.99 -2.90
C ALA A 44 -16.44 -6.03 -3.08
N GLU A 45 -15.36 -6.55 -3.68
CA GLU A 45 -14.11 -5.82 -3.88
C GLU A 45 -13.86 -5.53 -5.36
N THR A 46 -13.03 -4.53 -5.65
CA THR A 46 -12.57 -4.21 -7.00
C THR A 46 -11.05 -4.29 -7.07
N ILE A 47 -10.54 -4.86 -8.17
CA ILE A 47 -9.12 -4.91 -8.51
C ILE A 47 -8.96 -4.25 -9.88
N LEU A 48 -8.02 -3.33 -10.00
CA LEU A 48 -7.65 -2.69 -11.25
C LEU A 48 -6.24 -3.11 -11.66
N PHE A 49 -6.10 -3.50 -12.91
CA PHE A 49 -4.83 -3.73 -13.58
C PHE A 49 -4.63 -2.58 -14.56
N ILE A 50 -3.54 -1.83 -14.37
CA ILE A 50 -3.26 -0.64 -15.16
C ILE A 50 -1.87 -0.78 -15.76
N GLU A 51 -1.82 -1.07 -17.05
CA GLU A 51 -0.59 -1.15 -17.83
C GLU A 51 -0.19 0.27 -18.27
N SER A 52 0.79 0.86 -17.58
CA SER A 52 1.26 2.21 -17.85
C SER A 52 2.59 2.46 -17.16
N ALA A 53 3.68 2.52 -17.94
CA ALA A 53 5.03 2.79 -17.44
C ALA A 53 5.10 4.11 -16.63
N ALA A 54 4.45 5.18 -17.12
CA ALA A 54 4.43 6.47 -16.43
C ALA A 54 3.72 6.40 -15.06
N LEU A 55 2.62 5.64 -14.97
CA LEU A 55 1.94 5.44 -13.70
C LEU A 55 2.78 4.56 -12.76
N ALA A 56 3.40 3.52 -13.29
CA ALA A 56 4.27 2.64 -12.53
C ALA A 56 5.46 3.39 -11.92
N GLU A 57 6.11 4.28 -12.68
CA GLU A 57 7.16 5.17 -12.18
C GLU A 57 6.65 6.05 -11.03
N THR A 58 5.47 6.66 -11.19
CA THR A 58 4.86 7.50 -10.15
C THR A 58 4.62 6.72 -8.86
N TYR A 59 4.11 5.49 -8.96
CA TYR A 59 3.90 4.61 -7.81
C TYR A 59 5.21 4.14 -7.18
N SER A 60 6.24 3.87 -7.99
CA SER A 60 7.59 3.51 -7.51
C SER A 60 8.17 4.61 -6.61
N VAL A 61 8.15 5.86 -7.07
CA VAL A 61 8.61 7.02 -6.28
C VAL A 61 7.81 7.17 -4.98
N HIS A 62 6.51 6.90 -4.99
CA HIS A 62 5.69 6.92 -3.77
C HIS A 62 6.08 5.82 -2.78
N ILE A 63 6.30 4.59 -3.27
CA ILE A 63 6.74 3.46 -2.45
C ILE A 63 8.13 3.73 -1.87
N ASP A 64 9.06 4.31 -2.64
CA ASP A 64 10.38 4.69 -2.16
C ASP A 64 10.31 5.69 -1.00
N LYS A 65 9.41 6.69 -1.08
CA LYS A 65 9.15 7.62 0.03
C LYS A 65 8.63 6.90 1.27
N LEU A 66 7.73 5.93 1.12
CA LEU A 66 7.25 5.11 2.23
C LEU A 66 8.38 4.28 2.84
N MET A 67 9.23 3.67 2.02
CA MET A 67 10.37 2.87 2.46
C MET A 67 11.43 3.72 3.16
N GLN A 68 11.69 4.93 2.67
CA GLN A 68 12.59 5.87 3.34
C GLN A 68 12.06 6.28 4.72
N LYS A 69 10.74 6.49 4.84
CA LYS A 69 10.10 6.96 6.07
C LYS A 69 9.93 5.85 7.12
N TYR A 70 9.48 4.67 6.69
CA TYR A 70 9.03 3.59 7.58
C TYR A 70 9.85 2.29 7.44
N GLY A 71 10.69 2.17 6.40
CA GLY A 71 11.51 0.98 6.18
C GLY A 71 12.51 0.75 7.30
N VAL A 72 12.79 -0.52 7.55
CA VAL A 72 13.90 -0.94 8.42
C VAL A 72 15.19 -0.88 7.59
N PRO A 73 16.28 -0.27 8.08
CA PRO A 73 17.57 -0.34 7.41
C PRO A 73 17.95 -1.80 7.17
N ARG A 74 18.37 -2.13 5.96
CA ARG A 74 18.94 -3.45 5.66
C ARG A 74 20.38 -3.53 6.16
#